data_AF-A0A397HL55-F1
#
_entry.id   AF-A0A397HL55-F1
#
_cell.length_a   1.000
_cell.length_b   1.000
_cell.length_c   1.000
_cell.angle_alpha   90.00
_cell.angle_beta   90.00
_cell.angle_gamma   90.00
#
_symmetry.space_group_name_H-M   'P 1'
#
loop_
_entity.id
_entity.type
_entity.pdbx_description
1 polymer ?
#
loop_
_entity_poly.entity_id
_entity_poly.type
_entity_poly.pdbx_seq_one_letter_code
_entity_poly.pdbx_strand_id
1 'polypeptide(L)'
;MELFMYNVDEYQPLEQSNSFAPIWPFRMAISGSSDSGKTTMMINLLIGTKNVKEDGERYISCNDVVLIGKHLDELKWKLIENFYNTLAEQGEDVSFKALSVNEIPDIFEFDPARFTIVIFEDLVNASKKIQEQIADYITNGQHRNISSVYISQRFFAIIKIIRENINYISLHRGDGSLLDIKRIISQYTEHSNSLASVIDDLTLKKEFIVFDLRRSRDDSLSIRVRWDTSLKSIIDHPRSNLDHPRSNLDHPRSNLDQPRSNLDQTEINILSSIKNRSSKFSSYGQKAILEAKKNGLLIDFARNIPIPKERKILLADEITVKNSDTWTKYVFREAFGIKSKDLGPEWIKFADQTKRKRESLNFYVIRNF
;
A
#
# COMPACT_ATOMS: atom_id res chain seq x y z
N MET A 1 -10.16 -38.09 -27.28
CA MET A 1 -11.19 -37.08 -27.64
C MET A 1 -10.66 -35.76 -27.12
N GLU A 2 -10.29 -34.84 -28.01
CA GLU A 2 -9.91 -33.48 -27.60
C GLU A 2 -11.16 -32.77 -27.09
N LEU A 3 -11.11 -32.31 -25.84
CA LEU A 3 -12.21 -31.63 -25.20
C LEU A 3 -12.09 -30.14 -25.51
N PHE A 4 -12.87 -29.66 -26.48
CA PHE A 4 -13.00 -28.23 -26.74
C PHE A 4 -14.01 -27.65 -25.76
N MET A 5 -13.50 -26.97 -24.73
CA MET A 5 -14.33 -26.26 -23.75
C MET A 5 -14.40 -24.80 -24.17
N TYR A 6 -15.58 -24.35 -24.61
CA TYR A 6 -15.83 -22.93 -24.89
C TYR A 6 -15.89 -22.18 -23.56
N ASN A 7 -14.96 -21.25 -23.34
CA ASN A 7 -15.02 -20.36 -22.18
C ASN A 7 -15.89 -19.15 -22.55
N VAL A 8 -17.20 -19.26 -22.29
CA VAL A 8 -18.17 -18.18 -22.49
C VAL A 8 -18.38 -17.51 -21.14
N ASP A 9 -17.48 -16.60 -20.79
CA ASP A 9 -17.62 -15.80 -19.57
C ASP A 9 -18.72 -14.74 -19.77
N GLU A 10 -19.56 -14.54 -18.74
CA GLU A 10 -20.70 -13.60 -18.81
C GLU A 10 -20.28 -12.12 -18.81
N TYR A 11 -19.01 -11.85 -18.51
CA TYR A 11 -18.43 -10.52 -18.44
C TYR A 11 -17.11 -10.45 -19.21
N GLN A 12 -16.82 -9.29 -19.78
CA GLN A 12 -15.53 -9.02 -20.37
C GLN A 12 -14.51 -8.73 -19.25
N PRO A 13 -13.38 -9.44 -19.20
CA PRO A 13 -12.34 -9.14 -18.23
C PRO A 13 -11.80 -7.73 -18.48
N LEU A 14 -11.77 -6.91 -17.43
CA LEU A 14 -11.12 -5.61 -17.46
C LEU A 14 -9.62 -5.80 -17.72
N GLU A 15 -9.05 -5.06 -18.68
CA GLU A 15 -7.60 -5.01 -18.85
C GLU A 15 -6.96 -4.50 -17.55
N GLN A 16 -6.19 -5.37 -16.89
CA GLN A 16 -5.51 -5.01 -15.65
C GLN A 16 -4.23 -4.25 -15.95
N SER A 17 -4.19 -2.98 -15.52
CA SER A 17 -2.96 -2.18 -15.45
C SER A 17 -1.89 -2.83 -14.56
N ASN A 18 -2.32 -3.51 -13.48
CA ASN A 18 -1.44 -4.13 -12.51
C ASN A 18 -1.70 -5.64 -12.40
N SER A 19 -0.71 -6.45 -12.81
CA SER A 19 -0.78 -7.92 -12.79
C SER A 19 -0.90 -8.56 -11.40
N PHE A 20 -0.66 -7.79 -10.34
CA PHE A 20 -0.79 -8.24 -8.95
C PHE A 20 -2.12 -7.85 -8.30
N ALA A 21 -2.85 -6.90 -8.90
CA ALA A 21 -4.14 -6.44 -8.40
C ALA A 21 -5.21 -7.54 -8.48
N PRO A 22 -6.31 -7.42 -7.69
CA PRO A 22 -7.44 -8.32 -7.81
C PRO A 22 -7.97 -8.40 -9.24
N ILE A 23 -8.19 -9.61 -9.73
CA ILE A 23 -8.73 -9.84 -11.07
C ILE A 23 -10.23 -9.58 -11.07
N TRP A 24 -10.67 -8.81 -12.05
CA TRP A 24 -12.06 -8.43 -12.20
C TRP A 24 -12.95 -9.58 -12.71
N PRO A 25 -14.18 -9.72 -12.20
CA PRO A 25 -14.71 -9.13 -10.98
C PRO A 25 -14.17 -9.89 -9.76
N PHE A 26 -13.90 -9.16 -8.67
CA PHE A 26 -13.39 -9.73 -7.43
C PHE A 26 -14.37 -9.55 -6.26
N ARG A 27 -14.21 -10.41 -5.26
CA ARG A 27 -14.98 -10.45 -4.02
C ARG A 27 -14.02 -10.57 -2.86
N MET A 28 -13.81 -9.48 -2.13
CA MET A 28 -12.72 -9.39 -1.15
C MET A 28 -13.24 -9.15 0.26
N ALA A 29 -12.70 -9.86 1.24
CA ALA A 29 -12.80 -9.48 2.65
C ALA A 29 -11.49 -8.86 3.13
N ILE A 30 -11.55 -7.69 3.73
CA ILE A 30 -10.40 -7.01 4.35
C ILE A 30 -10.63 -6.99 5.86
N SER A 31 -9.71 -7.58 6.63
CA SER A 31 -9.86 -7.72 8.08
C SER A 31 -8.66 -7.29 8.89
N GLY A 32 -8.90 -6.68 10.06
CA GLY A 32 -7.89 -6.20 11.01
C GLY A 32 -8.43 -5.08 11.90
N SER A 33 -7.77 -4.79 13.01
CA SER A 33 -8.21 -3.80 14.01
C SER A 33 -8.25 -2.39 13.44
N SER A 34 -8.81 -1.44 14.20
CA SER A 34 -8.74 -0.02 13.86
C SER A 34 -7.28 0.41 13.67
N ASP A 35 -7.04 1.32 12.74
CA ASP A 35 -5.70 1.83 12.38
C ASP A 35 -4.69 0.80 11.83
N SER A 36 -5.12 -0.42 11.51
CA SER A 36 -4.27 -1.45 10.90
C SER A 36 -3.99 -1.25 9.39
N GLY A 37 -4.52 -0.18 8.79
CA GLY A 37 -4.28 0.16 7.39
C GLY A 37 -5.23 -0.45 6.37
N LYS A 38 -6.34 -1.09 6.79
CA LYS A 38 -7.37 -1.68 5.90
C LYS A 38 -7.85 -0.72 4.81
N THR A 39 -8.44 0.41 5.24
CA THR A 39 -8.99 1.43 4.33
C THR A 39 -7.89 2.05 3.48
N THR A 40 -6.69 2.26 4.05
CA THR A 40 -5.51 2.74 3.30
C THR A 40 -5.11 1.79 2.17
N MET A 41 -5.15 0.47 2.41
CA MET A 41 -4.88 -0.51 1.35
C MET A 41 -5.92 -0.42 0.24
N MET A 42 -7.21 -0.27 0.57
CA MET A 42 -8.27 -0.09 -0.44
C MET A 42 -8.08 1.20 -1.24
N ILE A 43 -7.75 2.30 -0.57
CA ILE A 43 -7.46 3.60 -1.21
C ILE A 43 -6.31 3.47 -2.20
N ASN A 44 -5.23 2.77 -1.81
CA ASN A 44 -4.08 2.55 -2.70
C ASN A 44 -4.46 1.76 -3.95
N LEU A 45 -5.39 0.80 -3.86
CA LEU A 45 -5.89 0.08 -5.03
C LEU A 45 -6.66 1.00 -5.98
N LEU A 46 -7.51 1.89 -5.43
CA LEU A 46 -8.36 2.79 -6.20
C LEU A 46 -7.59 3.94 -6.86
N ILE A 47 -6.57 4.48 -6.18
CA ILE A 47 -5.80 5.64 -6.67
C ILE A 47 -4.57 5.19 -7.46
N GLY A 48 -3.90 4.11 -7.02
CA GLY A 48 -2.63 3.66 -7.59
C GLY A 48 -1.56 4.77 -7.58
N THR A 49 -0.83 4.88 -8.69
CA THR A 49 0.19 5.92 -8.91
C THR A 49 -0.35 7.15 -9.64
N LYS A 50 -1.63 7.12 -10.07
CA LYS A 50 -2.23 8.18 -10.91
C LYS A 50 -2.24 9.57 -10.26
N ASN A 51 -2.34 9.64 -8.93
CA ASN A 51 -2.33 10.92 -8.21
C ASN A 51 -0.91 11.46 -7.92
N VAL A 52 0.15 10.75 -8.34
CA VAL A 52 1.55 11.12 -8.02
C VAL A 52 2.48 11.12 -9.23
N LYS A 53 2.12 10.44 -10.32
CA LYS A 53 2.91 10.38 -11.56
C LYS A 53 2.07 10.85 -12.74
N GLU A 54 2.71 11.53 -13.69
CA GLU A 54 2.07 12.03 -14.92
C GLU A 54 1.55 10.88 -15.79
N ASP A 55 2.29 9.77 -15.86
CA ASP A 55 1.93 8.49 -16.49
C ASP A 55 1.36 7.47 -15.48
N GLY A 56 0.91 7.95 -14.32
CA GLY A 56 0.44 7.09 -13.25
C GLY A 56 -0.89 6.43 -13.58
N GLU A 57 -1.08 5.21 -13.09
CA GLU A 57 -2.29 4.42 -13.31
C GLU A 57 -2.96 4.09 -11.99
N ARG A 58 -4.28 3.92 -12.03
CA ARG A 58 -5.02 3.27 -10.95
C ARG A 58 -4.66 1.79 -10.97
N TYR A 59 -4.47 1.17 -9.81
CA TYR A 59 -4.21 -0.28 -9.77
C TYR A 59 -5.46 -1.10 -10.07
N ILE A 60 -6.65 -0.52 -9.85
CA ILE A 60 -7.92 -1.06 -10.30
C ILE A 60 -8.66 0.03 -11.09
N SER A 61 -8.76 -0.16 -12.40
CA SER A 61 -9.45 0.76 -13.31
C SER A 61 -10.95 0.49 -13.35
N CYS A 62 -11.70 1.05 -12.41
CA CYS A 62 -13.17 0.95 -12.41
C CYS A 62 -13.82 2.25 -12.91
N ASN A 63 -15.07 2.17 -13.37
CA ASN A 63 -15.89 3.34 -13.63
C ASN A 63 -16.41 3.91 -12.31
N ASP A 64 -17.09 3.08 -11.52
CA ASP A 64 -17.82 3.56 -10.35
C ASP A 64 -17.29 2.96 -9.05
N VAL A 65 -17.27 3.78 -8.01
CA VAL A 65 -17.04 3.35 -6.63
C VAL A 65 -18.24 3.74 -5.77
N VAL A 66 -18.87 2.76 -5.14
CA VAL A 66 -19.98 2.96 -4.21
C VAL A 66 -19.54 2.52 -2.82
N LEU A 67 -19.35 3.48 -1.92
CA LEU A 67 -19.07 3.24 -0.51
C LEU A 67 -20.39 3.15 0.26
N ILE A 68 -20.55 2.09 1.04
CA ILE A 68 -21.69 1.85 1.92
C ILE A 68 -21.16 1.63 3.33
N GLY A 69 -21.53 2.51 4.25
CA GLY A 69 -20.97 2.50 5.59
C GLY A 69 -21.78 3.33 6.59
N LYS A 70 -21.37 3.27 7.85
CA LYS A 70 -21.97 4.08 8.93
C LYS A 70 -21.26 5.43 9.11
N HIS A 71 -20.00 5.52 8.73
CA HIS A 71 -19.12 6.68 8.96
C HIS A 71 -18.55 7.17 7.63
N LEU A 72 -19.39 7.84 6.84
CA LEU A 72 -19.04 8.26 5.48
C LEU A 72 -18.17 9.53 5.44
N ASP A 73 -18.20 10.34 6.50
CA ASP A 73 -17.49 11.62 6.59
C ASP A 73 -15.99 11.48 6.94
N GLU A 74 -15.44 10.25 6.94
CA GLU A 74 -14.03 10.04 7.22
C GLU A 74 -13.15 10.72 6.16
N LEU A 75 -12.14 11.48 6.61
CA LEU A 75 -11.17 12.19 5.74
C LEU A 75 -10.54 11.30 4.66
N LYS A 76 -10.41 9.99 4.95
CA LYS A 76 -9.86 8.99 4.05
C LYS A 76 -10.74 8.77 2.81
N TRP A 77 -12.06 8.77 2.96
CA TRP A 77 -12.98 8.63 1.83
C TRP A 77 -13.16 9.93 1.09
N LYS A 78 -13.05 11.07 1.77
CA LYS A 78 -13.03 12.37 1.11
C LYS A 78 -11.86 12.51 0.13
N LEU A 79 -10.71 11.89 0.43
CA LEU A 79 -9.59 11.80 -0.51
C LEU A 79 -9.99 11.09 -1.81
N ILE A 80 -10.71 9.98 -1.72
CA ILE A 80 -11.17 9.22 -2.89
C ILE A 80 -12.23 10.00 -3.65
N GLU A 81 -13.22 10.57 -2.95
CA GLU A 81 -14.24 11.40 -3.57
C GLU A 81 -13.62 12.54 -4.38
N ASN A 82 -12.70 13.30 -3.77
CA ASN A 82 -12.01 14.40 -4.45
C ASN A 82 -11.20 13.92 -5.66
N PHE A 83 -10.50 12.80 -5.53
CA PHE A 83 -9.76 12.18 -6.64
C PHE A 83 -10.68 11.81 -7.80
N TYR A 84 -11.80 11.11 -7.55
CA TYR A 84 -12.74 10.73 -8.60
C TYR A 84 -13.45 11.94 -9.23
N ASN A 85 -13.79 12.96 -8.44
CA ASN A 85 -14.36 14.20 -8.96
C ASN A 85 -13.36 14.91 -9.89
N THR A 86 -12.08 14.91 -9.55
CA THR A 86 -11.03 15.52 -10.38
C THR A 86 -10.88 14.78 -11.72
N LEU A 87 -10.92 13.44 -11.71
CA LEU A 87 -10.91 12.63 -12.93
C LEU A 87 -12.16 12.90 -13.80
N ALA A 88 -13.34 13.01 -13.18
CA ALA A 88 -14.57 13.33 -13.88
C ALA A 88 -14.54 14.75 -14.50
N GLU A 89 -14.00 15.75 -13.79
CA GLU A 89 -13.77 17.10 -14.32
C GLU A 89 -12.80 17.12 -15.51
N GLN A 90 -11.85 16.18 -15.55
CA GLN A 90 -10.93 15.95 -16.66
C GLN A 90 -11.56 15.17 -17.83
N GLY A 91 -12.83 14.77 -17.70
CA GLY A 91 -13.58 14.06 -18.75
C GLY A 91 -13.47 12.55 -18.69
N GLU A 92 -12.88 11.95 -17.65
CA GLU A 92 -12.93 10.51 -17.46
C GLU A 92 -14.33 10.05 -17.03
N ASP A 93 -14.81 8.94 -17.60
CA ASP A 93 -16.09 8.34 -17.24
C ASP A 93 -15.99 7.55 -15.93
N VAL A 94 -15.94 8.29 -14.82
CA VAL A 94 -15.83 7.74 -13.47
C VAL A 94 -16.77 8.42 -12.48
N SER A 95 -17.17 7.70 -11.42
CA SER A 95 -17.96 8.29 -10.34
C SER A 95 -17.64 7.71 -8.96
N PHE A 96 -17.85 8.51 -7.92
CA PHE A 96 -17.82 8.07 -6.52
C PHE A 96 -19.13 8.44 -5.82
N LYS A 97 -19.71 7.49 -5.08
CA LYS A 97 -20.90 7.72 -4.26
C LYS A 97 -20.70 7.12 -2.88
N ALA A 98 -21.10 7.86 -1.85
CA ALA A 98 -21.18 7.36 -0.48
C ALA A 98 -22.66 7.28 -0.07
N LEU A 99 -23.11 6.10 0.33
CA LEU A 99 -24.50 5.80 0.67
C LEU A 99 -24.60 5.31 2.11
N SER A 100 -25.67 5.71 2.79
CA SER A 100 -25.94 5.19 4.12
C SER A 100 -26.38 3.72 4.05
N VAL A 101 -26.33 3.04 5.19
CA VAL A 101 -26.71 1.62 5.30
C VAL A 101 -28.17 1.35 4.94
N ASN A 102 -29.03 2.37 4.93
CA ASN A 102 -30.45 2.23 4.58
C ASN A 102 -30.73 2.48 3.09
N GLU A 103 -29.70 2.87 2.33
CA GLU A 103 -29.80 3.27 0.92
C GLU A 103 -29.01 2.32 0.02
N ILE A 104 -28.80 1.07 0.47
CA ILE A 104 -28.13 0.04 -0.33
C ILE A 104 -29.01 -0.25 -1.56
N PRO A 105 -28.54 0.06 -2.79
CA PRO A 105 -29.32 -0.15 -3.99
C PRO A 105 -29.47 -1.65 -4.29
N ASP A 106 -30.45 -2.01 -5.10
CA ASP A 106 -30.53 -3.36 -5.63
C ASP A 106 -29.43 -3.59 -6.69
N ILE A 107 -28.87 -4.80 -6.78
CA ILE A 107 -27.82 -5.12 -7.77
C ILE A 107 -28.29 -4.93 -9.21
N PHE A 108 -29.60 -5.02 -9.47
CA PHE A 108 -30.21 -4.82 -10.78
C PHE A 108 -30.35 -3.36 -11.19
N GLU A 109 -30.10 -2.41 -10.28
CA GLU A 109 -30.06 -0.97 -10.59
C GLU A 109 -28.74 -0.55 -11.25
N PHE A 110 -27.70 -1.40 -11.19
CA PHE A 110 -26.40 -1.11 -11.79
C PHE A 110 -26.40 -1.43 -13.29
N ASP A 111 -25.74 -0.56 -14.05
CA ASP A 111 -25.49 -0.78 -15.46
C ASP A 111 -24.40 -1.85 -15.64
N PRO A 112 -24.71 -3.01 -16.24
CA PRO A 112 -23.71 -4.05 -16.45
C PRO A 112 -22.61 -3.64 -17.44
N ALA A 113 -22.74 -2.54 -18.18
CA ALA A 113 -21.64 -2.02 -19.00
C ALA A 113 -20.56 -1.30 -18.19
N ARG A 114 -20.83 -0.96 -16.91
CA ARG A 114 -19.93 -0.19 -16.06
C ARG A 114 -19.23 -1.08 -15.04
N PHE A 115 -17.90 -0.95 -14.95
CA PHE A 115 -17.10 -1.65 -13.97
C PHE A 115 -17.27 -0.99 -12.60
N THR A 116 -18.08 -1.58 -11.71
CA THR A 116 -18.44 -0.98 -10.42
C THR A 116 -17.77 -1.70 -9.24
N ILE A 117 -17.17 -0.94 -8.31
CA ILE A 117 -16.72 -1.46 -7.03
C ILE A 117 -17.69 -1.02 -5.93
N VAL A 118 -18.22 -1.98 -5.17
CA VAL A 118 -19.06 -1.70 -4.00
C VAL A 118 -18.31 -2.08 -2.73
N ILE A 119 -18.16 -1.12 -1.81
CA ILE A 119 -17.37 -1.25 -0.58
C ILE A 119 -18.31 -1.16 0.61
N PHE A 120 -18.40 -2.25 1.38
CA PHE A 120 -19.15 -2.35 2.63
C PHE A 120 -18.20 -2.19 3.81
N GLU A 121 -18.28 -1.08 4.55
CA GLU A 121 -17.38 -0.81 5.68
C GLU A 121 -18.12 -0.78 7.03
N ASP A 122 -17.59 -1.54 7.99
CA ASP A 122 -18.06 -1.59 9.37
C ASP A 122 -19.55 -1.96 9.54
N LEU A 123 -20.04 -2.84 8.66
CA LEU A 123 -21.44 -3.29 8.64
C LEU A 123 -21.70 -4.60 9.39
N VAL A 124 -20.71 -5.22 10.05
CA VAL A 124 -20.89 -6.54 10.71
C VAL A 124 -22.03 -6.60 11.73
N ASN A 125 -22.36 -5.46 12.35
CA ASN A 125 -23.45 -5.33 13.32
C ASN A 125 -24.73 -4.76 12.70
N ALA A 126 -24.85 -4.77 11.37
CA ALA A 126 -26.06 -4.35 10.68
C ALA A 126 -27.19 -5.40 10.85
N SER A 127 -28.41 -5.01 10.50
CA SER A 127 -29.57 -5.91 10.59
C SER A 127 -29.42 -7.13 9.68
N LYS A 128 -30.16 -8.19 9.96
CA LYS A 128 -30.19 -9.40 9.11
C LYS A 128 -30.53 -9.06 7.65
N LYS A 129 -31.49 -8.17 7.44
CA LYS A 129 -31.88 -7.70 6.10
C LYS A 129 -30.70 -7.07 5.35
N ILE A 130 -29.95 -6.19 6.01
CA ILE A 130 -28.76 -5.57 5.41
C ILE A 130 -27.70 -6.63 5.10
N GLN A 131 -27.46 -7.57 6.02
CA GLN A 131 -26.51 -8.66 5.79
C GLN A 131 -26.93 -9.57 4.62
N GLU A 132 -28.23 -9.82 4.43
CA GLU A 132 -28.78 -10.54 3.28
C GLU A 132 -28.56 -9.76 1.97
N GLN A 133 -28.74 -8.43 1.97
CA GLN A 133 -28.41 -7.59 0.82
C GLN A 133 -26.92 -7.64 0.49
N ILE A 134 -26.03 -7.50 1.48
CA ILE A 134 -24.58 -7.59 1.24
C ILE A 134 -24.19 -8.98 0.69
N ALA A 135 -24.83 -10.05 1.19
CA ALA A 135 -24.60 -11.39 0.67
C ALA A 135 -24.96 -11.48 -0.82
N ASP A 136 -26.05 -10.85 -1.25
CA ASP A 136 -26.48 -10.83 -2.66
C ASP A 136 -25.44 -10.15 -3.58
N TYR A 137 -24.87 -9.03 -3.16
CA TYR A 137 -23.74 -8.39 -3.88
C TYR A 137 -22.54 -9.34 -4.00
N ILE A 138 -22.20 -10.03 -2.91
CA ILE A 138 -21.07 -10.97 -2.88
C ILE A 138 -21.37 -12.19 -3.74
N THR A 139 -22.59 -12.73 -3.78
CA THR A 139 -22.88 -13.95 -4.55
C THR A 139 -23.16 -13.65 -6.02
N ASN A 140 -23.90 -12.59 -6.31
CA ASN A 140 -24.52 -12.36 -7.62
C ASN A 140 -24.02 -11.10 -8.33
N GLY A 141 -23.25 -10.22 -7.66
CA GLY A 141 -22.79 -8.96 -8.23
C GLY A 141 -21.93 -9.12 -9.50
N GLN A 142 -21.23 -10.24 -9.67
CA GLN A 142 -20.43 -10.51 -10.87
C GLN A 142 -21.26 -10.50 -12.17
N HIS A 143 -22.54 -10.90 -12.10
CA HIS A 143 -23.48 -10.89 -13.23
C HIS A 143 -23.86 -9.48 -13.68
N ARG A 144 -23.45 -8.47 -12.90
CA ARG A 144 -23.70 -7.04 -13.14
C ARG A 144 -22.41 -6.23 -13.21
N ASN A 145 -21.26 -6.89 -13.43
CA ASN A 145 -19.94 -6.24 -13.41
C ASN A 145 -19.67 -5.48 -12.11
N ILE A 146 -20.05 -6.08 -10.97
CA ILE A 146 -19.77 -5.55 -9.65
C ILE A 146 -18.66 -6.35 -8.97
N SER A 147 -17.59 -5.67 -8.58
CA SER A 147 -16.62 -6.19 -7.61
C SER A 147 -17.02 -5.74 -6.20
N SER A 148 -17.07 -6.68 -5.27
CA SER A 148 -17.57 -6.43 -3.91
C SER A 148 -16.44 -6.50 -2.88
N VAL A 149 -16.38 -5.54 -1.97
CA VAL A 149 -15.37 -5.47 -0.90
C VAL A 149 -16.07 -5.35 0.44
N TYR A 150 -15.75 -6.22 1.39
CA TYR A 150 -16.22 -6.15 2.77
C TYR A 150 -15.05 -5.81 3.70
N ILE A 151 -15.09 -4.64 4.32
CA ILE A 151 -14.10 -4.20 5.31
C ILE A 151 -14.67 -4.41 6.73
N SER A 152 -13.95 -5.16 7.56
CA SER A 152 -14.37 -5.50 8.92
C SER A 152 -13.21 -5.51 9.90
N GLN A 153 -13.47 -5.20 11.17
CA GLN A 153 -12.46 -5.36 12.22
C GLN A 153 -12.07 -6.82 12.47
N ARG A 154 -13.02 -7.76 12.32
CA ARG A 154 -12.83 -9.17 12.63
C ARG A 154 -13.36 -10.06 11.52
N PHE A 155 -12.52 -10.94 11.00
CA PHE A 155 -12.87 -11.83 9.90
C PHE A 155 -14.03 -12.76 10.28
N PHE A 156 -13.95 -13.38 11.47
CA PHE A 156 -14.98 -14.30 11.93
C PHE A 156 -16.31 -13.64 12.33
N ALA A 157 -16.38 -12.30 12.37
CA ALA A 157 -17.63 -11.58 12.55
C ALA A 157 -18.42 -11.42 11.23
N ILE A 158 -17.75 -11.50 10.08
CA ILE A 158 -18.42 -11.52 8.77
C ILE A 158 -19.22 -12.83 8.67
N ILE A 159 -20.50 -12.77 8.30
CA ILE A 159 -21.35 -13.98 8.27
C ILE A 159 -20.81 -15.03 7.30
N LYS A 160 -21.10 -16.30 7.60
CA LYS A 160 -20.52 -17.47 6.91
C LYS A 160 -20.73 -17.43 5.39
N ILE A 161 -21.94 -17.12 4.93
CA ILE A 161 -22.26 -17.05 3.49
C ILE A 161 -21.37 -16.06 2.73
N ILE A 162 -21.05 -14.90 3.32
CA ILE A 162 -20.15 -13.93 2.69
C ILE A 162 -18.73 -14.52 2.64
N ARG A 163 -18.23 -15.09 3.74
CA ARG A 163 -16.87 -15.66 3.81
C ARG A 163 -16.65 -16.85 2.89
N GLU A 164 -17.68 -17.60 2.56
CA GLU A 164 -17.59 -18.75 1.64
C GLU A 164 -17.61 -18.34 0.17
N ASN A 165 -18.06 -17.12 -0.14
CA ASN A 165 -18.20 -16.64 -1.52
C ASN A 165 -17.12 -15.61 -1.93
N ILE A 166 -16.30 -15.12 -1.01
CA ILE A 166 -15.14 -14.29 -1.35
C ILE A 166 -14.07 -15.08 -2.09
N ASN A 167 -13.31 -14.39 -2.94
CA ASN A 167 -12.18 -14.95 -3.68
C ASN A 167 -10.83 -14.29 -3.32
N TYR A 168 -10.86 -13.23 -2.51
CA TYR A 168 -9.66 -12.65 -1.87
C TYR A 168 -9.88 -12.39 -0.39
N ILE A 169 -8.81 -12.53 0.40
CA ILE A 169 -8.75 -12.06 1.78
C ILE A 169 -7.52 -11.19 1.95
N SER A 170 -7.67 -10.02 2.56
CA SER A 170 -6.55 -9.25 3.11
C SER A 170 -6.60 -9.28 4.63
N LEU A 171 -5.55 -9.82 5.26
CA LEU A 171 -5.37 -9.84 6.70
C LEU A 171 -4.36 -8.77 7.11
N HIS A 172 -4.84 -7.83 7.90
CA HIS A 172 -4.07 -6.82 8.61
C HIS A 172 -3.93 -7.20 10.08
N ARG A 173 -3.14 -6.43 10.83
CA ARG A 173 -3.06 -6.59 12.29
C ARG A 173 -4.47 -6.53 12.86
N GLY A 174 -4.87 -7.58 13.58
CA GLY A 174 -6.15 -7.66 14.27
C GLY A 174 -5.98 -7.63 15.78
N ASP A 175 -7.08 -7.36 16.48
CA ASP A 175 -7.19 -7.62 17.93
C ASP A 175 -7.52 -9.10 18.21
N GLY A 176 -7.56 -9.92 17.16
CA GLY A 176 -7.78 -11.36 17.25
C GLY A 176 -6.56 -12.09 17.79
N SER A 177 -6.79 -13.28 18.34
CA SER A 177 -5.71 -14.12 18.88
C SER A 177 -4.89 -14.75 17.75
N LEU A 178 -3.67 -15.22 18.06
CA LEU A 178 -2.89 -16.06 17.14
C LEU A 178 -3.70 -17.31 16.69
N LEU A 179 -4.63 -17.79 17.53
CA LEU A 179 -5.55 -18.87 17.18
C LEU A 179 -6.53 -18.47 16.08
N ASP A 180 -7.01 -17.23 16.06
CA ASP A 180 -7.86 -16.73 14.98
C ASP A 180 -7.11 -16.67 13.66
N ILE A 181 -5.90 -16.11 13.67
CA ILE A 181 -5.00 -16.08 12.49
C ILE A 181 -4.79 -17.51 11.99
N LYS A 182 -4.43 -18.44 12.89
CA LYS A 182 -4.25 -19.85 12.56
C LYS A 182 -5.49 -20.49 11.96
N ARG A 183 -6.69 -20.20 12.50
CA ARG A 183 -7.97 -20.72 12.00
C ARG A 183 -8.35 -20.16 10.62
N ILE A 184 -7.93 -18.94 10.29
CA ILE A 184 -8.10 -18.39 8.94
C ILE A 184 -7.13 -19.12 8.00
N ILE A 185 -5.85 -19.17 8.34
CA ILE A 185 -4.83 -19.81 7.50
C ILE A 185 -5.13 -21.29 7.27
N SER A 186 -5.62 -22.01 8.28
CA SER A 186 -5.92 -23.44 8.19
C SER A 186 -7.01 -23.78 7.17
N GLN A 187 -7.83 -22.80 6.75
CA GLN A 187 -8.81 -23.01 5.68
C GLN A 187 -8.14 -23.13 4.31
N TYR A 188 -6.93 -22.57 4.16
CA TYR A 188 -6.24 -22.41 2.88
C TYR A 188 -4.96 -23.25 2.76
N THR A 189 -4.34 -23.63 3.87
CA THR A 189 -3.11 -24.43 3.87
C THR A 189 -2.96 -25.28 5.12
N GLU A 190 -2.38 -26.46 4.96
CA GLU A 190 -2.04 -27.38 6.04
C GLU A 190 -0.88 -26.84 6.92
N HIS A 191 -0.09 -25.90 6.38
CA HIS A 191 1.06 -25.30 7.07
C HIS A 191 0.68 -24.16 8.03
N SER A 192 -0.60 -24.07 8.43
CA SER A 192 -1.08 -23.00 9.32
C SER A 192 -0.28 -22.85 10.63
N ASN A 193 0.26 -23.94 11.17
CA ASN A 193 1.11 -23.93 12.37
C ASN A 193 2.40 -23.11 12.18
N SER A 194 3.08 -23.28 11.05
CA SER A 194 4.35 -22.59 10.77
C SER A 194 4.13 -21.17 10.24
N LEU A 195 3.00 -20.92 9.55
CA LEU A 195 2.71 -19.62 8.95
C LEU A 195 2.11 -18.62 9.93
N ALA A 196 1.34 -19.07 10.93
CA ALA A 196 0.61 -18.16 11.82
C ALA A 196 1.52 -17.16 12.55
N SER A 197 2.66 -17.62 13.08
CA SER A 197 3.62 -16.74 13.76
C SER A 197 4.31 -15.75 12.82
N VAL A 198 4.64 -16.18 11.60
CA VAL A 198 5.24 -15.31 10.57
C VAL A 198 4.25 -14.23 10.15
N ILE A 199 3.00 -14.61 9.92
CA ILE A 199 1.93 -13.67 9.56
C ILE A 199 1.65 -12.70 10.73
N ASP A 200 1.65 -13.18 11.97
CA ASP A 200 1.49 -12.34 13.15
C ASP A 200 2.61 -11.27 13.27
N ASP A 201 3.87 -11.66 13.09
CA ASP A 201 5.03 -10.74 13.09
C ASP A 201 5.00 -9.73 11.93
N LEU A 202 4.65 -10.18 10.72
CA LEU A 202 4.52 -9.29 9.55
C LEU A 202 3.41 -8.26 9.78
N THR A 203 2.25 -8.68 10.28
CA THR A 203 1.16 -7.76 10.57
C THR A 203 1.48 -6.78 11.70
N LEU A 204 2.26 -7.19 12.71
CA LEU A 204 2.81 -6.28 13.73
C LEU A 204 3.70 -5.18 13.13
N LYS A 205 4.42 -5.50 12.06
CA LYS A 205 5.23 -4.55 11.29
C LYS A 205 4.42 -3.70 10.30
N LYS A 206 3.08 -3.73 10.40
CA LYS A 206 2.13 -3.04 9.52
C LYS A 206 2.12 -3.55 8.07
N GLU A 207 2.65 -4.75 7.84
CA GLU A 207 2.39 -5.46 6.60
C GLU A 207 0.97 -6.04 6.61
N PHE A 208 0.46 -6.36 5.42
CA PHE A 208 -0.79 -7.10 5.27
C PHE A 208 -0.57 -8.33 4.40
N ILE A 209 -1.37 -9.37 4.64
CA ILE A 209 -1.26 -10.66 3.96
C ILE A 209 -2.46 -10.84 3.07
N VAL A 210 -2.23 -11.07 1.78
CA VAL A 210 -3.28 -11.35 0.80
C VAL A 210 -3.33 -12.84 0.51
N PHE A 211 -4.52 -13.41 0.61
CA PHE A 211 -4.86 -14.74 0.10
C PHE A 211 -5.62 -14.58 -1.22
N ASP A 212 -5.10 -15.12 -2.31
CA ASP A 212 -5.80 -15.24 -3.60
C ASP A 212 -6.39 -16.66 -3.67
N LEU A 213 -7.69 -16.77 -3.38
CA LEU A 213 -8.38 -18.06 -3.23
C LEU A 213 -8.69 -18.73 -4.57
N ARG A 214 -8.37 -18.07 -5.68
CA ARG A 214 -8.58 -18.57 -7.04
C ARG A 214 -7.38 -19.37 -7.53
N ARG A 215 -6.22 -19.17 -6.90
CA ARG A 215 -5.00 -19.91 -7.20
C ARG A 215 -4.98 -21.25 -6.45
N SER A 216 -4.26 -22.21 -7.02
CA SER A 216 -3.97 -23.46 -6.31
C SER A 216 -3.25 -23.16 -4.99
N ARG A 217 -3.48 -24.00 -3.97
CA ARG A 217 -2.84 -23.87 -2.65
C ARG A 217 -1.31 -23.97 -2.71
N ASP A 218 -0.78 -24.62 -3.75
CA ASP A 218 0.66 -24.77 -3.97
C ASP A 218 1.28 -23.61 -4.77
N ASP A 219 0.47 -22.71 -5.33
CA ASP A 219 0.94 -21.53 -6.05
C ASP A 219 1.63 -20.58 -5.06
N SER A 220 2.84 -20.12 -5.40
CA SER A 220 3.62 -19.21 -4.56
C SER A 220 2.96 -17.84 -4.36
N LEU A 221 2.02 -17.46 -5.22
CA LEU A 221 1.22 -16.24 -5.16
C LEU A 221 -0.17 -16.47 -4.56
N SER A 222 -0.50 -17.67 -4.10
CA SER A 222 -1.76 -17.93 -3.36
C SER A 222 -1.78 -17.20 -2.00
N ILE A 223 -0.62 -17.07 -1.36
CA ILE A 223 -0.43 -16.31 -0.12
C ILE A 223 0.72 -15.32 -0.30
N ARG A 224 0.39 -14.03 -0.16
CA ARG A 224 1.29 -12.93 -0.47
C ARG A 224 1.42 -11.98 0.71
N VAL A 225 2.60 -11.40 0.88
CA VAL A 225 2.80 -10.16 1.64
C VAL A 225 2.53 -9.01 0.69
N ARG A 226 1.62 -8.13 1.09
CA ARG A 226 1.00 -7.13 0.21
C ARG A 226 0.39 -7.80 -1.02
N TRP A 227 0.46 -7.16 -2.18
CA TRP A 227 -0.13 -7.65 -3.43
C TRP A 227 0.84 -8.50 -4.26
N ASP A 228 2.14 -8.38 -4.05
CA ASP A 228 3.13 -8.70 -5.08
C ASP A 228 4.27 -9.61 -4.62
N THR A 229 4.36 -9.91 -3.33
CA THR A 229 5.47 -10.67 -2.74
C THR A 229 4.99 -11.99 -2.19
N SER A 230 5.53 -13.12 -2.68
CA SER A 230 5.19 -14.44 -2.16
C SER A 230 5.58 -14.58 -0.68
N LEU A 231 4.65 -15.03 0.18
CA LEU A 231 4.96 -15.29 1.58
C LEU A 231 6.02 -16.40 1.73
N LYS A 232 5.95 -17.43 0.89
CA LYS A 232 6.92 -18.54 0.88
C LYS A 232 8.35 -18.04 0.62
N SER A 233 8.52 -17.05 -0.26
CA SER A 233 9.83 -16.47 -0.55
C SER A 233 10.49 -15.81 0.67
N ILE A 234 9.69 -15.24 1.57
CA ILE A 234 10.15 -14.62 2.82
C ILE A 234 10.57 -15.69 3.84
N ILE A 235 9.88 -16.84 3.84
CA ILE A 235 10.14 -17.95 4.76
C ILE A 235 11.38 -18.74 4.33
N ASP A 236 11.47 -19.08 3.05
CA ASP A 236 12.57 -19.91 2.52
C ASP A 236 13.92 -19.16 2.51
N HIS A 237 13.90 -17.82 2.55
CA HIS A 237 15.08 -16.97 2.62
C HIS A 237 14.99 -15.96 3.77
N PRO A 238 15.22 -16.36 5.04
CA PRO A 238 15.04 -15.49 6.21
C PRO A 238 16.00 -14.28 6.36
N ARG A 239 16.68 -13.80 5.30
CA ARG A 239 17.62 -12.67 5.40
C ARG A 239 17.24 -11.48 4.50
N SER A 240 17.01 -10.33 5.19
CA SER A 240 17.13 -8.92 4.78
C SER A 240 16.24 -8.32 3.67
N ASN A 241 15.05 -8.85 3.37
CA ASN A 241 14.16 -8.27 2.34
C ASN A 241 12.98 -7.44 2.87
N LEU A 242 13.16 -6.69 3.96
CA LEU A 242 12.26 -5.60 4.36
C LEU A 242 12.81 -4.20 4.00
N ASP A 243 13.97 -4.15 3.33
CA ASP A 243 14.50 -2.95 2.71
C ASP A 243 14.62 -3.21 1.20
N HIS A 244 13.61 -2.91 0.39
CA HIS A 244 13.75 -2.31 -0.95
C HIS A 244 12.38 -2.01 -1.60
N PRO A 245 12.19 -0.82 -2.20
CA PRO A 245 11.14 -0.57 -3.19
C PRO A 245 11.50 -1.28 -4.51
N ARG A 246 10.54 -2.00 -5.11
CA ARG A 246 10.73 -2.62 -6.44
C ARG A 246 10.83 -1.55 -7.52
N SER A 247 11.89 -1.61 -8.34
CA SER A 247 12.00 -0.96 -9.64
C SER A 247 11.40 -1.84 -10.73
N ASN A 248 10.77 -1.19 -11.71
CA ASN A 248 10.04 -1.75 -12.84
C ASN A 248 10.84 -2.70 -13.75
N LEU A 249 10.08 -3.53 -14.48
CA LEU A 249 10.52 -4.30 -15.64
C LEU A 249 11.18 -3.38 -16.69
N ASP A 250 12.30 -3.85 -17.25
CA ASP A 250 12.55 -3.85 -18.70
C ASP A 250 13.72 -4.79 -19.02
N HIS A 251 13.54 -5.64 -20.04
CA HIS A 251 14.62 -6.38 -20.70
C HIS A 251 15.06 -5.60 -21.95
N PRO A 252 16.36 -5.62 -22.31
CA PRO A 252 16.80 -6.58 -23.34
C PRO A 252 18.14 -7.29 -23.04
N ARG A 253 18.37 -8.42 -23.75
CA ARG A 253 19.54 -9.32 -23.68
C ARG A 253 20.81 -8.74 -24.33
N SER A 254 21.99 -9.04 -23.76
CA SER A 254 23.18 -9.52 -24.52
C SER A 254 24.28 -10.10 -23.59
N ASN A 255 24.94 -11.16 -24.06
CA ASN A 255 25.96 -11.99 -23.39
C ASN A 255 27.29 -11.27 -23.04
N LEU A 256 27.97 -11.65 -21.94
CA LEU A 256 29.32 -12.29 -21.90
C LEU A 256 29.91 -12.35 -20.46
N ASP A 257 30.41 -13.53 -20.10
CA ASP A 257 31.52 -13.92 -19.21
C ASP A 257 31.81 -13.29 -17.83
N GLN A 258 31.92 -14.20 -16.85
CA GLN A 258 32.55 -14.08 -15.52
C GLN A 258 34.08 -13.82 -15.60
N PRO A 259 34.80 -13.36 -14.53
CA PRO A 259 34.58 -13.75 -13.13
C PRO A 259 34.65 -12.67 -12.03
N ARG A 260 33.95 -13.00 -10.93
CA ARG A 260 34.01 -12.40 -9.61
C ARG A 260 35.35 -12.71 -8.93
N SER A 261 35.91 -11.73 -8.23
CA SER A 261 36.19 -11.77 -6.78
C SER A 261 37.23 -10.70 -6.43
N ASN A 262 36.80 -9.60 -5.78
CA ASN A 262 37.62 -8.81 -4.84
C ASN A 262 36.94 -7.51 -4.35
N LEU A 263 35.76 -7.12 -4.84
CA LEU A 263 35.07 -5.93 -4.31
C LEU A 263 34.25 -6.17 -3.03
N ASP A 264 33.70 -7.37 -2.84
CA ASP A 264 32.76 -7.66 -1.74
C ASP A 264 33.41 -7.59 -0.33
N GLN A 265 34.71 -7.87 -0.23
CA GLN A 265 35.40 -7.87 1.07
C GLN A 265 35.65 -6.45 1.61
N THR A 266 35.72 -5.45 0.71
CA THR A 266 35.90 -4.04 1.06
C THR A 266 34.60 -3.40 1.55
N GLU A 267 33.45 -3.75 0.97
CA GLU A 267 32.14 -3.22 1.40
C GLU A 267 31.70 -3.77 2.76
N ILE A 268 31.99 -5.05 3.03
CA ILE A 268 31.70 -5.67 4.34
C ILE A 268 32.53 -5.05 5.47
N ASN A 269 33.75 -4.61 5.19
CA ASN A 269 34.59 -3.92 6.16
C ASN A 269 34.17 -2.45 6.39
N ILE A 270 33.56 -1.80 5.39
CA ILE A 270 32.99 -0.45 5.57
C ILE A 270 31.71 -0.51 6.42
N LEU A 271 30.85 -1.50 6.19
CA LEU A 271 29.57 -1.66 6.92
C LEU A 271 29.76 -2.14 8.37
N SER A 272 30.76 -2.97 8.64
CA SER A 272 31.03 -3.48 10.00
C SER A 272 31.71 -2.47 10.93
N SER A 273 32.25 -1.36 10.40
CA SER A 273 32.84 -0.28 11.21
C SER A 273 31.82 0.76 11.73
N ILE A 274 30.54 0.67 11.34
CA ILE A 274 29.48 1.59 11.81
C ILE A 274 28.76 1.03 13.06
N LYS A 275 29.53 0.44 13.97
CA LYS A 275 29.19 0.50 15.40
C LYS A 275 29.92 1.69 15.99
N ASN A 276 29.34 2.89 15.83
CA ASN A 276 29.83 4.07 16.51
C ASN A 276 28.68 4.97 16.96
N ARG A 277 28.60 5.20 18.27
CA ARG A 277 27.84 6.31 18.85
C ARG A 277 28.32 7.61 18.21
N SER A 278 27.49 8.28 17.38
CA SER A 278 27.39 9.76 17.27
C SER A 278 26.53 10.28 16.10
N SER A 279 25.80 9.45 15.35
CA SER A 279 24.85 9.99 14.35
C SER A 279 23.72 10.73 15.06
N LYS A 280 23.29 11.87 14.50
CA LYS A 280 22.14 12.63 15.01
C LYS A 280 20.82 12.02 14.54
N PHE A 281 20.87 11.08 13.60
CA PHE A 281 19.72 10.39 13.03
C PHE A 281 19.57 8.97 13.59
N SER A 282 18.33 8.52 13.71
CA SER A 282 18.01 7.11 13.95
C SER A 282 18.47 6.27 12.76
N SER A 283 18.49 4.94 12.91
CA SER A 283 18.76 4.04 11.76
C SER A 283 17.80 4.31 10.58
N TYR A 284 16.54 4.62 10.87
CA TYR A 284 15.55 4.99 9.85
C TYR A 284 15.88 6.35 9.19
N GLY A 285 16.24 7.37 9.97
CA GLY A 285 16.61 8.68 9.43
C GLY A 285 17.87 8.65 8.58
N GLN A 286 18.88 7.86 8.95
CA GLN A 286 20.10 7.66 8.16
C GLN A 286 19.78 7.05 6.80
N LYS A 287 18.94 6.00 6.77
CA LYS A 287 18.46 5.37 5.54
C LYS A 287 17.69 6.36 4.66
N ALA A 288 16.75 7.10 5.24
CA ALA A 288 15.95 8.09 4.52
C ALA A 288 16.82 9.18 3.85
N ILE A 289 17.88 9.63 4.51
CA ILE A 289 18.81 10.62 3.96
C ILE A 289 19.67 10.04 2.83
N LEU A 290 20.18 8.81 3.00
CA LEU A 290 20.95 8.13 1.96
C LEU A 290 20.10 7.86 0.72
N GLU A 291 18.84 7.49 0.91
CA GLU A 291 17.89 7.28 -0.18
C GLU A 291 17.52 8.59 -0.89
N ALA A 292 17.26 9.67 -0.14
CA ALA A 292 17.05 10.99 -0.71
C ALA A 292 18.27 11.46 -1.52
N LYS A 293 19.50 11.17 -1.05
CA LYS A 293 20.73 11.43 -1.81
C LYS A 293 20.81 10.61 -3.09
N LYS A 294 20.58 9.29 -3.01
CA LYS A 294 20.64 8.38 -4.16
C LYS A 294 19.67 8.79 -5.26
N ASN A 295 18.49 9.29 -4.88
CA ASN A 295 17.41 9.66 -5.80
C ASN A 295 17.45 11.14 -6.23
N GLY A 296 18.48 11.90 -5.88
CA GLY A 296 18.59 13.34 -6.23
C GLY A 296 17.61 14.26 -5.48
N LEU A 297 16.91 13.75 -4.47
CA LEU A 297 15.89 14.46 -3.67
C LEU A 297 16.45 15.08 -2.38
N LEU A 298 17.78 15.03 -2.18
CA LEU A 298 18.41 15.45 -0.92
C LEU A 298 18.16 16.94 -0.59
N ILE A 299 18.07 17.79 -1.61
CA ILE A 299 17.77 19.22 -1.43
C ILE A 299 16.35 19.41 -0.91
N ASP A 300 15.37 18.68 -1.44
CA ASP A 300 13.97 18.77 -1.02
C ASP A 300 13.79 18.19 0.38
N PHE A 301 14.47 17.09 0.69
CA PHE A 301 14.52 16.50 2.03
C PHE A 301 15.12 17.48 3.06
N ALA A 302 16.22 18.16 2.71
CA ALA A 302 16.88 19.10 3.61
C ALA A 302 16.15 20.45 3.74
N ARG A 303 15.28 20.79 2.79
CA ARG A 303 14.47 22.02 2.79
C ARG A 303 13.28 21.92 3.75
N ASN A 304 12.67 20.75 3.85
CA ASN A 304 11.50 20.51 4.69
C ASN A 304 11.92 20.04 6.08
N ILE A 305 11.71 20.89 7.10
CA ILE A 305 11.91 20.45 8.49
C ILE A 305 10.73 19.56 8.87
N PRO A 306 10.94 18.29 9.26
CA PRO A 306 9.85 17.39 9.62
C PRO A 306 9.05 17.94 10.81
N ILE A 307 7.76 17.60 10.91
CA ILE A 307 6.95 17.96 12.08
C ILE A 307 7.39 17.16 13.33
N PRO A 308 7.06 17.59 14.57
CA PRO A 308 7.58 16.96 15.79
C PRO A 308 7.38 15.43 15.87
N LYS A 309 6.27 14.91 15.33
CA LYS A 309 5.99 13.47 15.28
C LYS A 309 6.97 12.70 14.37
N GLU A 310 7.34 13.28 13.24
CA GLU A 310 8.28 12.68 12.27
C GLU A 310 9.74 12.81 12.76
N ARG A 311 10.07 13.91 13.46
CA ARG A 311 11.40 14.08 14.08
C ARG A 311 11.71 12.94 15.05
N LYS A 312 10.72 12.45 15.81
CA LYS A 312 10.89 11.29 16.70
C LYS A 312 11.27 10.00 15.98
N ILE A 313 10.92 9.88 14.70
CA ILE A 313 11.19 8.69 13.89
C ILE A 313 12.55 8.84 13.18
N LEU A 314 12.88 10.06 12.73
CA LEU A 314 14.09 10.35 11.96
C LEU A 314 15.33 10.60 12.83
N LEU A 315 15.18 11.21 14.01
CA LEU A 315 16.29 11.57 14.88
C LEU A 315 16.55 10.51 15.95
N ALA A 316 17.80 10.43 16.42
CA ALA A 316 18.11 9.62 17.60
C ALA A 316 17.42 10.20 18.84
N ASP A 317 17.13 9.35 19.83
CA ASP A 317 16.55 9.78 21.10
C ASP A 317 17.39 10.91 21.71
N GLU A 318 16.72 11.90 22.32
CA GLU A 318 17.32 13.11 22.91
C GLU A 318 17.76 14.22 21.94
N ILE A 319 17.77 13.98 20.62
CA ILE A 319 18.12 15.02 19.63
C ILE A 319 16.88 15.85 19.27
N THR A 320 16.99 17.18 19.43
CA THR A 320 15.97 18.13 18.99
C THR A 320 16.53 19.13 17.99
N VAL A 321 15.75 19.43 16.96
CA VAL A 321 16.08 20.45 15.96
C VAL A 321 14.88 21.39 15.85
N LYS A 322 15.10 22.69 16.09
CA LYS A 322 14.03 23.71 16.09
C LYS A 322 14.15 24.71 14.94
N ASN A 323 15.29 24.75 14.25
CA ASN A 323 15.55 25.69 13.17
C ASN A 323 15.95 24.95 11.87
N SER A 324 15.78 25.60 10.72
CA SER A 324 16.07 25.00 9.41
C SER A 324 17.57 24.86 9.17
N ASP A 325 18.38 25.82 9.59
CA ASP A 325 19.82 25.80 9.34
C ASP A 325 20.52 24.60 10.01
N THR A 326 20.19 24.32 11.28
CA THR A 326 20.70 23.14 11.99
C THR A 326 20.18 21.85 11.35
N TRP A 327 18.92 21.80 10.91
CA TRP A 327 18.36 20.64 10.20
C TRP A 327 19.15 20.35 8.92
N THR A 328 19.29 21.36 8.05
CA THR A 328 19.98 21.24 6.77
C THR A 328 21.44 20.84 6.95
N LYS A 329 22.13 21.35 7.99
CA LYS A 329 23.50 20.94 8.34
C LYS A 329 23.59 19.49 8.80
N TYR A 330 22.61 19.01 9.57
CA TYR A 330 22.58 17.62 10.02
C TYR A 330 22.37 16.69 8.83
N VAL A 331 21.38 16.99 7.97
CA VAL A 331 21.12 16.20 6.75
C VAL A 331 22.35 16.16 5.85
N PHE A 332 23.01 17.30 5.62
CA PHE A 332 24.21 17.35 4.78
C PHE A 332 25.37 16.54 5.36
N ARG A 333 25.66 16.67 6.66
CA ARG A 333 26.71 15.89 7.31
C ARG A 333 26.46 14.39 7.20
N GLU A 334 25.22 13.96 7.45
CA GLU A 334 24.85 12.56 7.38
C GLU A 334 24.96 12.02 5.94
N ALA A 335 24.44 12.77 4.97
CA ALA A 335 24.45 12.39 3.55
C ALA A 335 25.86 12.23 2.98
N PHE A 336 26.82 13.04 3.44
CA PHE A 336 28.19 13.05 2.94
C PHE A 336 29.20 12.41 3.89
N GLY A 337 28.76 11.84 5.01
CA GLY A 337 29.64 11.21 6.00
C GLY A 337 30.63 12.18 6.66
N ILE A 338 30.30 13.47 6.73
CA ILE A 338 31.18 14.53 7.24
C ILE A 338 31.13 14.54 8.77
N LYS A 339 32.25 14.19 9.40
CA LYS A 339 32.39 14.18 10.86
C LYS A 339 32.95 15.49 11.43
N SER A 340 33.52 16.36 10.59
CA SER A 340 34.11 17.64 10.98
C SER A 340 33.06 18.76 11.14
N LYS A 341 33.45 19.80 11.88
CA LYS A 341 32.67 21.04 11.97
C LYS A 341 32.69 21.81 10.63
N ASP A 342 33.81 21.77 9.94
CA ASP A 342 33.95 22.28 8.58
C ASP A 342 33.17 21.40 7.59
N LEU A 343 32.37 22.04 6.74
CA LEU A 343 31.47 21.41 5.78
C LEU A 343 31.98 21.52 4.34
N GLY A 344 33.10 22.23 4.12
CA GLY A 344 33.74 22.36 2.81
C GLY A 344 32.96 23.21 1.78
N PRO A 345 33.49 23.38 0.57
CA PRO A 345 32.91 24.26 -0.46
C PRO A 345 31.59 23.73 -1.03
N GLU A 346 31.36 22.42 -1.03
CA GLU A 346 30.12 21.80 -1.52
C GLU A 346 28.90 22.14 -0.65
N TRP A 347 29.12 22.47 0.63
CA TRP A 347 28.07 22.99 1.50
C TRP A 347 27.51 24.33 1.02
N ILE A 348 28.35 25.21 0.45
CA ILE A 348 27.91 26.53 0.00
C ILE A 348 26.87 26.37 -1.11
N LYS A 349 27.12 25.51 -2.09
CA LYS A 349 26.19 25.20 -3.19
C LYS A 349 24.90 24.55 -2.66
N PHE A 350 25.04 23.58 -1.76
CA PHE A 350 23.89 22.87 -1.17
C PHE A 350 23.00 23.81 -0.34
N ALA A 351 23.60 24.62 0.54
CA ALA A 351 22.88 25.58 1.37
C ALA A 351 22.15 26.63 0.53
N ASP A 352 22.76 27.10 -0.55
CA ASP A 352 22.15 28.07 -1.45
C ASP A 352 20.94 27.48 -2.20
N GLN A 353 21.05 26.24 -2.70
CA GLN A 353 19.93 25.52 -3.34
C GLN A 353 18.76 25.21 -2.38
N THR A 354 19.04 24.99 -1.09
CA THR A 354 17.97 24.83 -0.09
C THR A 354 17.25 26.14 0.21
N LYS A 355 17.89 27.30 0.00
CA LYS A 355 17.33 28.65 0.22
C LYS A 355 16.54 29.20 -0.99
N ARG A 356 17.03 29.03 -2.22
CA ARG A 356 16.53 29.69 -3.46
C ARG A 356 15.07 29.44 -3.87
N LYS A 357 14.34 28.46 -3.31
CA LYS A 357 12.91 28.21 -3.62
C LYS A 357 11.92 28.64 -2.53
N ARG A 358 12.40 29.24 -1.43
CA ARG A 358 11.53 29.84 -0.40
C ARG A 358 11.00 31.22 -0.79
N GLU A 359 11.65 31.89 -1.75
CA GLU A 359 11.27 33.22 -2.21
C GLU A 359 10.20 33.20 -3.31
N SER A 360 10.05 32.09 -4.04
CA SER A 360 9.03 31.96 -5.10
C SER A 360 7.61 31.64 -4.61
N LEU A 361 7.41 31.33 -3.32
CA LEU A 361 6.08 31.18 -2.71
C LEU A 361 5.59 32.46 -1.99
N ASN A 362 6.45 33.47 -1.80
CA ASN A 362 6.06 34.71 -1.13
C ASN A 362 5.43 35.76 -2.06
N PHE A 363 5.34 35.50 -3.37
CA PHE A 363 4.73 36.43 -4.33
C PHE A 363 3.28 36.10 -4.72
N TYR A 364 2.72 34.98 -4.27
CA TYR A 364 1.36 34.56 -4.66
C TYR A 364 0.32 34.52 -3.52
N VAL A 365 0.71 34.86 -2.29
CA VAL A 365 -0.19 34.76 -1.10
C VAL A 365 -0.51 36.12 -0.45
N ILE A 366 -0.24 37.26 -1.11
CA ILE A 366 -0.79 38.56 -0.70
C ILE A 366 -1.58 39.16 -1.86
N ARG A 367 -2.77 38.61 -2.10
CA ARG A 367 -3.97 39.27 -2.66
C ARG A 367 -5.05 38.21 -2.79
N ASN A 368 -5.77 37.97 -1.71
CA ASN A 368 -7.23 37.81 -1.65
C ASN A 368 -7.59 37.06 -0.36
N PHE A 369 -8.32 37.79 0.50
CA PHE A 369 -8.91 37.45 1.80
C PHE A 369 -7.96 37.36 2.99
#